data_AF-A0A916SWQ4-F1
#
_entry.id   AF-A0A916SWQ4-F1
#
_cell.length_a   1.000
_cell.length_b   1.000
_cell.length_c   1.000
_cell.angle_alpha   90.00
_cell.angle_beta   90.00
_cell.angle_gamma   90.00
#
_symmetry.space_group_name_H-M   'P 1'
#
loop_
_entity.id
_entity.type
_entity.pdbx_description
1 polymer ?
#
loop_
_entity_poly.entity_id
_entity_poly.type
_entity_poly.pdbx_seq_one_letter_code
_entity_poly.pdbx_strand_id
1 'polypeptide(L)'
;MSVDAESADVEPDLSALGLPESLDEVDAAGLGAVVVRARRAGALMDWHRLRAMAEVFERLVAPYMDSDQRVFDAHARAANEIAMMLGRSQAGVETELMDAAHLFAGLPQVAHCLHDGVITGGHIRTVIARTALVGGQDYAPLVDQELANALRRQGSWSLQRLRDVCDRIVFRHDPAAVRERRKASVEDRRVWAENAGDGMAVLHASMTAENVRVAAARVDALASSVCESDPRREGARRSDAVFALLSGELFECQCDRGDDCDATIPAPAMVQAAEAQVIIHVITEAATLDEPEPEAAEPSAVEADSEAAASAATVPTATEVDDAEPTLVEGSDAGSALEDPEPAEPVELVKIFV
;
A
#
# COMPACT_ATOMS: atom_id res chain seq x y z
N MET A 1 -13.59 27.36 -8.62
CA MET A 1 -12.93 28.52 -7.99
C MET A 1 -12.18 29.29 -9.08
N SER A 2 -12.51 30.55 -9.36
CA SER A 2 -11.72 31.37 -10.30
C SER A 2 -10.47 31.85 -9.57
N VAL A 3 -9.33 31.25 -9.86
CA VAL A 3 -8.05 31.81 -9.44
C VAL A 3 -7.73 32.86 -10.48
N ASP A 4 -7.86 34.14 -10.12
CA ASP A 4 -7.32 35.20 -10.97
C ASP A 4 -5.83 34.90 -11.13
N ALA A 5 -5.43 34.57 -12.35
CA ALA A 5 -4.06 34.26 -12.75
C ALA A 5 -3.22 35.55 -12.80
N GLU A 6 -3.34 36.38 -11.76
CA GLU A 6 -2.38 37.43 -11.46
C GLU A 6 -1.28 36.77 -10.62
N SER A 7 -0.59 35.80 -11.23
CA SER A 7 0.67 35.28 -10.71
C SER A 7 1.70 36.39 -10.87
N ALA A 8 1.68 37.35 -9.95
CA ALA A 8 2.89 38.08 -9.65
C ALA A 8 3.97 37.03 -9.40
N ASP A 9 5.09 37.14 -10.10
CA ASP A 9 6.32 36.42 -9.78
C ASP A 9 6.74 36.85 -8.37
N VAL A 10 6.06 36.32 -7.35
CA VAL A 10 6.41 36.53 -5.95
C VAL A 10 7.63 35.65 -5.73
N GLU A 11 8.80 36.25 -5.90
CA GLU A 11 10.04 35.62 -5.47
C GLU A 11 9.89 35.26 -3.99
N PRO A 12 10.13 33.99 -3.61
CA PRO A 12 10.02 33.57 -2.24
C PRO A 12 11.08 34.30 -1.40
N ASP A 13 10.65 35.01 -0.36
CA ASP A 13 11.57 35.62 0.61
C ASP A 13 12.28 34.53 1.41
N LEU A 14 13.46 34.13 0.91
CA LEU A 14 14.30 33.11 1.53
C LEU A 14 14.77 33.53 2.92
N SER A 15 14.98 34.84 3.13
CA SER A 15 15.45 35.38 4.41
C SER A 15 14.41 35.20 5.51
N ALA A 16 13.13 35.37 5.20
CA ALA A 16 12.02 35.10 6.12
C ALA A 16 11.95 33.61 6.54
N LEU A 17 12.43 32.70 5.67
CA LEU A 17 12.54 31.26 5.96
C LEU A 17 13.87 30.89 6.63
N GLY A 18 14.73 31.87 6.93
CA GLY A 18 16.07 31.67 7.50
C GLY A 18 17.05 31.02 6.52
N LEU A 19 16.77 31.07 5.22
CA LEU A 19 17.61 30.56 4.15
C LEU A 19 18.47 31.69 3.58
N PRO A 20 19.75 31.41 3.26
CA PRO A 20 20.59 32.40 2.59
C PRO A 20 20.17 32.55 1.12
N GLU A 21 20.34 33.75 0.56
CA GLU A 21 20.07 34.01 -0.87
C GLU A 21 21.12 33.35 -1.79
N SER A 22 22.35 33.18 -1.31
CA SER A 22 23.44 32.47 -1.99
C SER A 22 24.13 31.48 -1.06
N LEU A 23 24.65 30.39 -1.63
CA LEU A 23 25.48 29.42 -0.94
C LEU A 23 26.98 29.71 -1.04
N ASP A 24 27.39 30.70 -1.85
CA ASP A 24 28.81 30.99 -2.13
C ASP A 24 29.61 31.39 -0.87
N GLU A 25 28.93 32.04 0.08
CA GLU A 25 29.52 32.51 1.35
C GLU A 25 29.32 31.51 2.52
N VAL A 26 28.62 30.40 2.28
CA VAL A 26 28.33 29.39 3.31
C VAL A 26 29.46 28.36 3.31
N ASP A 27 30.21 28.30 4.41
CA ASP A 27 31.25 27.28 4.57
C ASP A 27 30.66 25.85 4.69
N ALA A 28 31.51 24.84 4.51
CA ALA A 28 31.08 23.44 4.56
C ALA A 28 30.43 23.06 5.91
N ALA A 29 30.80 23.73 7.00
CA ALA A 29 30.22 23.53 8.32
C ALA A 29 28.79 24.11 8.43
N GLY A 30 28.52 25.24 7.76
CA GLY A 30 27.25 25.94 7.72
C GLY A 30 26.21 25.31 6.80
N LEU A 31 26.63 24.55 5.77
CA LEU A 31 25.72 23.86 4.85
C LEU A 31 24.75 22.91 5.56
N GLY A 32 25.19 22.23 6.62
CA GLY A 32 24.32 21.37 7.43
C GLY A 32 23.16 22.13 8.08
N ALA A 33 23.41 23.36 8.55
CA ALA A 33 22.37 24.22 9.12
C ALA A 33 21.39 24.70 8.05
N VAL A 34 21.87 25.01 6.84
CA VAL A 34 21.01 25.38 5.70
C VAL A 34 20.08 24.22 5.33
N VAL A 35 20.59 22.99 5.24
CA VAL A 35 19.77 21.78 4.98
C VAL A 35 18.67 21.61 6.03
N VAL A 36 18.99 21.79 7.31
CA VAL A 36 18.01 21.69 8.41
C VAL A 36 16.94 22.78 8.31
N ARG A 37 17.31 24.03 8.01
CA ARG A 37 16.35 25.13 7.84
C ARG A 37 15.45 24.92 6.61
N ALA A 38 16.02 24.50 5.48
CA ALA A 38 15.26 24.21 4.27
C ALA A 38 14.25 23.10 4.50
N ARG A 39 14.63 22.04 5.22
CA ARG A 39 13.72 20.96 5.61
C ARG A 39 12.56 21.49 6.47
N ARG A 40 12.82 22.38 7.44
CA ARG A 40 11.77 22.97 8.30
C ARG A 40 10.84 23.88 7.51
N ALA A 41 11.40 24.72 6.63
CA ALA A 41 10.61 25.58 5.75
C ALA A 41 9.71 24.74 4.83
N GLY A 42 10.23 23.69 4.21
CA GLY A 42 9.43 22.76 3.41
C GLY A 42 8.30 22.10 4.20
N ALA A 43 8.56 21.66 5.44
CA ALA A 43 7.55 21.07 6.32
C ALA A 43 6.44 22.07 6.69
N LEU A 44 6.79 23.34 6.93
CA LEU A 44 5.83 24.41 7.18
C LEU A 44 4.95 24.67 5.95
N MET A 45 5.54 24.69 4.75
CA MET A 45 4.78 24.85 3.50
C MET A 45 3.85 23.66 3.25
N ASP A 46 4.31 22.43 3.51
CA ASP A 46 3.46 21.24 3.49
C ASP A 46 2.28 21.37 4.47
N TRP A 47 2.52 21.88 5.68
CA TRP A 47 1.47 22.11 6.66
C TRP A 47 0.43 23.11 6.15
N HIS A 48 0.84 24.24 5.60
CA HIS A 48 -0.09 25.24 5.05
C HIS A 48 -0.91 24.69 3.89
N ARG A 49 -0.25 23.94 2.99
CA ARG A 49 -0.90 23.29 1.85
C ARG A 49 -1.96 22.30 2.32
N LEU A 50 -1.61 21.39 3.24
CA LEU A 50 -2.57 20.43 3.80
C LEU A 50 -3.66 21.13 4.60
N ARG A 51 -3.37 22.22 5.33
CA ARG A 51 -4.39 22.98 6.07
C ARG A 51 -5.43 23.60 5.13
N ALA A 52 -4.97 24.15 4.00
CA ALA A 52 -5.86 24.69 2.97
C ALA A 52 -6.72 23.58 2.33
N MET A 53 -6.12 22.41 2.07
CA MET A 53 -6.85 21.25 1.55
C MET A 53 -7.91 20.74 2.54
N ALA A 54 -7.59 20.70 3.84
CA ALA A 54 -8.57 20.38 4.88
C ALA A 54 -9.72 21.40 4.92
N GLU A 55 -9.43 22.70 4.79
CA GLU A 55 -10.49 23.72 4.70
C GLU A 55 -11.37 23.58 3.45
N VAL A 56 -10.78 23.17 2.32
CA VAL A 56 -11.56 22.83 1.12
C VAL A 56 -12.48 21.65 1.41
N PHE A 57 -11.95 20.60 2.03
CA PHE A 57 -12.74 19.43 2.42
C PHE A 57 -13.90 19.79 3.34
N GLU A 58 -13.63 20.50 4.44
CA GLU A 58 -14.64 20.89 5.44
C GLU A 58 -15.74 21.79 4.84
N ARG A 59 -15.40 22.68 3.92
CA ARG A 59 -16.38 23.64 3.37
C ARG A 59 -17.13 23.12 2.16
N LEU A 60 -16.48 22.32 1.32
CA LEU A 60 -17.02 21.92 0.02
C LEU A 60 -17.41 20.45 -0.05
N VAL A 61 -16.83 19.58 0.79
CA VAL A 61 -17.04 18.13 0.74
C VAL A 61 -17.88 17.66 1.92
N ALA A 62 -17.44 17.94 3.16
CA ALA A 62 -18.09 17.46 4.38
C ALA A 62 -19.62 17.72 4.46
N PRO A 63 -20.16 18.89 4.03
CA PRO A 63 -21.60 19.15 4.09
C PRO A 63 -22.46 18.24 3.19
N TYR A 64 -21.84 17.55 2.23
CA TYR A 64 -22.52 16.69 1.26
C TYR A 64 -22.22 15.21 1.46
N MET A 65 -21.33 14.83 2.39
CA MET A 65 -20.91 13.44 2.60
C MET A 65 -22.07 12.51 3.01
N ASP A 66 -23.01 13.01 3.80
CA ASP A 66 -24.20 12.26 4.24
C ASP A 66 -25.39 12.37 3.27
N SER A 67 -25.24 13.15 2.19
CA SER A 67 -26.29 13.31 1.19
C SER A 67 -26.03 12.38 0.01
N ASP A 68 -26.85 11.34 -0.15
CA ASP A 68 -26.83 10.46 -1.34
C ASP A 68 -27.43 11.18 -2.57
N GLN A 69 -26.78 12.28 -2.96
CA GLN A 69 -27.10 12.99 -4.20
C GLN A 69 -26.30 12.34 -5.33
N ARG A 70 -26.69 11.14 -5.77
CA ARG A 70 -26.05 10.32 -6.85
C ARG A 70 -25.68 11.06 -8.15
N VAL A 71 -26.04 12.33 -8.27
CA VAL A 71 -25.79 13.25 -9.39
C VAL A 71 -24.58 14.19 -9.13
N PHE A 72 -24.15 14.39 -7.88
CA PHE A 72 -23.10 15.34 -7.50
C PHE A 72 -22.12 14.74 -6.50
N ASP A 73 -20.93 14.39 -6.98
CA ASP A 73 -19.79 14.04 -6.12
C ASP A 73 -18.99 15.31 -5.80
N ALA A 74 -19.25 15.87 -4.61
CA ALA A 74 -18.58 17.06 -4.11
C ALA A 74 -17.07 16.85 -3.96
N HIS A 75 -16.64 15.64 -3.58
CA HIS A 75 -15.25 15.29 -3.39
C HIS A 75 -14.51 15.24 -4.73
N ALA A 76 -15.02 14.49 -5.70
CA ALA A 76 -14.46 14.39 -7.04
C ALA A 76 -14.39 15.76 -7.73
N ARG A 77 -15.43 16.60 -7.58
CA ARG A 77 -15.45 17.95 -8.12
C ARG A 77 -14.35 18.83 -7.52
N ALA A 78 -14.26 18.89 -6.19
CA ALA A 78 -13.25 19.70 -5.51
C ALA A 78 -11.83 19.24 -5.86
N ALA A 79 -11.61 17.92 -5.89
CA ALA A 79 -10.33 17.32 -6.26
C ALA A 79 -9.95 17.64 -7.70
N ASN A 80 -10.88 17.55 -8.65
CA ASN A 80 -10.61 17.86 -10.06
C ASN A 80 -10.23 19.34 -10.25
N GLU A 81 -10.95 20.28 -9.62
CA GLU A 81 -10.59 21.71 -9.71
C GLU A 81 -9.15 21.96 -9.23
N ILE A 82 -8.76 21.39 -8.09
CA ILE A 82 -7.39 21.52 -7.55
C ILE A 82 -6.37 20.78 -8.43
N ALA A 83 -6.70 19.58 -8.91
CA ALA A 83 -5.84 18.78 -9.78
C ALA A 83 -5.48 19.53 -11.05
N MET A 84 -6.44 20.23 -11.67
CA MET A 84 -6.21 21.08 -12.84
C MET A 84 -5.29 22.26 -12.52
N MET A 85 -5.45 22.92 -11.36
CA MET A 85 -4.59 24.04 -10.94
C MET A 85 -3.14 23.59 -10.65
N LEU A 86 -2.97 22.39 -10.09
CA LEU A 86 -1.66 21.86 -9.69
C LEU A 86 -0.97 21.01 -10.77
N GLY A 87 -1.65 20.68 -11.87
CA GLY A 87 -1.14 19.76 -12.89
C GLY A 87 -0.95 18.33 -12.37
N ARG A 88 -1.82 17.87 -11.46
CA ARG A 88 -1.76 16.54 -10.82
C ARG A 88 -2.93 15.67 -11.23
N SER A 89 -2.86 14.36 -10.95
CA SER A 89 -3.99 13.46 -11.16
C SER A 89 -5.11 13.73 -10.14
N GLN A 90 -6.36 13.62 -10.60
CA GLN A 90 -7.54 13.75 -9.74
C GLN A 90 -7.48 12.79 -8.54
N ALA A 91 -7.24 11.49 -8.80
CA ALA A 91 -7.13 10.48 -7.74
C ALA A 91 -6.05 10.80 -6.69
N GLY A 92 -4.94 11.41 -7.12
CA GLY A 92 -3.88 11.84 -6.21
C GLY A 92 -4.31 12.99 -5.29
N VAL A 93 -5.13 13.91 -5.80
CA VAL A 93 -5.67 15.03 -5.02
C VAL A 93 -6.84 14.59 -4.13
N GLU A 94 -7.68 13.66 -4.59
CA GLU A 94 -8.72 13.01 -3.78
C GLU A 94 -8.14 12.37 -2.52
N THR A 95 -7.08 11.56 -2.69
CA THR A 95 -6.37 10.96 -1.55
C THR A 95 -5.85 12.03 -0.60
N GLU A 96 -5.29 13.11 -1.14
CA GLU A 96 -4.67 14.15 -0.34
C GLU A 96 -5.68 15.05 0.40
N LEU A 97 -6.89 15.26 -0.15
CA LEU A 97 -7.99 15.93 0.54
C LEU A 97 -8.45 15.13 1.75
N MET A 98 -8.64 13.82 1.58
CA MET A 98 -8.98 12.90 2.67
C MET A 98 -7.88 12.85 3.74
N ASP A 99 -6.61 12.73 3.32
CA ASP A 99 -5.46 12.74 4.22
C ASP A 99 -5.40 14.04 5.04
N ALA A 100 -5.64 15.19 4.40
CA ALA A 100 -5.67 16.48 5.07
C ALA A 100 -6.81 16.56 6.10
N ALA A 101 -8.02 16.11 5.75
CA ALA A 101 -9.15 16.06 6.67
C ALA A 101 -8.84 15.17 7.89
N HIS A 102 -8.36 13.94 7.67
CA HIS A 102 -7.95 13.02 8.73
C HIS A 102 -6.89 13.62 9.66
N LEU A 103 -5.88 14.30 9.09
CA LEU A 103 -4.81 14.92 9.88
C LEU A 103 -5.34 16.04 10.78
N PHE A 104 -6.11 16.98 10.25
CA PHE A 104 -6.51 18.18 11.01
C PHE A 104 -7.72 17.95 11.92
N ALA A 105 -8.64 17.06 11.56
CA ALA A 105 -9.77 16.71 12.41
C ALA A 105 -9.40 15.67 13.48
N GLY A 106 -8.52 14.71 13.16
CA GLY A 106 -8.18 13.61 14.05
C GLY A 106 -6.86 13.76 14.81
N LEU A 107 -5.86 14.44 14.24
CA LEU A 107 -4.49 14.47 14.76
C LEU A 107 -3.85 15.89 14.80
N PRO A 108 -4.48 16.88 15.46
CA PRO A 108 -4.00 18.26 15.46
C PRO A 108 -2.60 18.44 16.08
N GLN A 109 -2.20 17.65 17.08
CA GLN A 109 -0.86 17.73 17.69
C GLN A 109 0.22 17.15 16.77
N VAL A 110 -0.08 16.08 16.02
CA VAL A 110 0.80 15.60 14.95
C VAL A 110 0.91 16.64 13.83
N ALA A 111 -0.17 17.33 13.47
CA ALA A 111 -0.13 18.43 12.51
C ALA A 111 0.83 19.54 12.98
N HIS A 112 0.84 19.89 14.27
CA HIS A 112 1.83 20.82 14.82
C HIS A 112 3.28 20.30 14.72
N CYS A 113 3.50 18.98 14.77
CA CYS A 113 4.83 18.42 14.55
C CYS A 113 5.32 18.63 13.10
N LEU A 114 4.41 18.63 12.12
CA LEU A 114 4.72 19.00 10.74
C LEU A 114 5.03 20.51 10.64
N HIS A 115 4.16 21.35 11.21
CA HIS A 115 4.35 22.81 11.25
C HIS A 115 5.73 23.19 11.82
N ASP A 116 6.15 22.56 12.91
CA ASP A 116 7.43 22.82 13.58
C ASP A 116 8.64 22.18 12.85
N GLY A 117 8.40 21.44 11.75
CA GLY A 117 9.41 20.72 11.00
C GLY A 117 10.09 19.58 11.77
N VAL A 118 9.42 19.03 12.79
CA VAL A 118 9.86 17.80 13.48
C VAL A 118 9.78 16.63 12.50
N ILE A 119 8.67 16.56 11.76
CA ILE A 119 8.43 15.61 10.67
C ILE A 119 8.25 16.31 9.33
N THR A 120 8.21 15.55 8.23
CA THR A 120 8.02 16.04 6.86
C THR A 120 6.71 15.51 6.26
N GLY A 121 6.27 16.05 5.13
CA GLY A 121 5.08 15.54 4.44
C GLY A 121 5.11 14.03 4.14
N GLY A 122 6.29 13.49 3.80
CA GLY A 122 6.48 12.05 3.59
C GLY A 122 6.23 11.20 4.85
N HIS A 123 6.56 11.71 6.04
CA HIS A 123 6.23 11.03 7.30
C HIS A 123 4.73 11.08 7.58
N ILE A 124 4.09 12.23 7.33
CA ILE A 124 2.67 12.46 7.62
C ILE A 124 1.77 11.43 6.93
N ARG A 125 2.00 11.15 5.65
CA ARG A 125 1.22 10.14 4.92
C ARG A 125 1.27 8.76 5.58
N THR A 126 2.43 8.40 6.15
CA THR A 126 2.56 7.15 6.91
C THR A 126 1.78 7.22 8.22
N VAL A 127 1.83 8.33 8.95
CA VAL A 127 1.07 8.48 10.20
C VAL A 127 -0.42 8.34 9.92
N ILE A 128 -0.95 9.12 8.98
CA ILE A 128 -2.38 9.12 8.60
C ILE A 128 -2.83 7.70 8.23
N ALA A 129 -2.10 7.02 7.33
CA ALA A 129 -2.45 5.66 6.92
C ALA A 129 -2.48 4.66 8.08
N ARG A 130 -1.63 4.83 9.11
CA ARG A 130 -1.63 3.95 10.29
C ARG A 130 -2.68 4.31 11.33
N THR A 131 -3.23 5.51 11.28
CA THR A 131 -4.24 6.03 12.21
C THR A 131 -5.61 6.26 11.56
N ALA A 132 -5.85 5.76 10.34
CA ALA A 132 -7.08 6.02 9.60
C ALA A 132 -8.36 5.62 10.37
N LEU A 133 -8.30 4.56 11.18
CA LEU A 133 -9.42 4.08 12.00
C LEU A 133 -9.57 4.77 13.37
N VAL A 134 -8.68 5.72 13.69
CA VAL A 134 -8.68 6.44 14.98
C VAL A 134 -9.69 7.59 14.97
N GLY A 135 -10.00 8.16 13.80
CA GLY A 135 -10.89 9.32 13.67
C GLY A 135 -12.28 9.06 14.25
N GLY A 136 -12.84 10.07 14.94
CA GLY A 136 -14.18 9.99 15.53
C GLY A 136 -14.30 9.16 16.82
N GLN A 137 -13.21 8.54 17.27
CA GLN A 137 -13.20 7.73 18.50
C GLN A 137 -12.85 8.59 19.72
N ASP A 138 -13.41 8.25 20.89
CA ASP A 138 -13.17 8.98 22.15
C ASP A 138 -11.69 8.99 22.56
N TYR A 139 -10.92 8.00 22.14
CA TYR A 139 -9.49 7.87 22.43
C TYR A 139 -8.59 8.62 21.43
N ALA A 140 -9.13 9.19 20.35
CA ALA A 140 -8.35 9.87 19.32
C ALA A 140 -7.43 10.98 19.85
N PRO A 141 -7.87 11.87 20.78
CA PRO A 141 -7.01 12.90 21.35
C PRO A 141 -5.83 12.33 22.14
N LEU A 142 -6.00 11.17 22.79
CA LEU A 142 -4.93 10.50 23.53
C LEU A 142 -3.88 9.92 22.57
N VAL A 143 -4.33 9.27 21.49
CA VAL A 143 -3.45 8.75 20.44
C VAL A 143 -2.66 9.89 19.78
N ASP A 144 -3.32 10.99 19.42
CA ASP A 144 -2.67 12.18 18.84
C ASP A 144 -1.60 12.76 19.77
N GLN A 145 -1.93 12.96 21.05
CA GLN A 145 -0.98 13.48 22.04
C GLN A 145 0.22 12.55 22.23
N GLU A 146 0.00 11.25 22.35
CA GLU A 146 1.07 10.27 22.48
C GLU A 146 1.97 10.21 21.24
N LEU A 147 1.39 10.29 20.04
CA LEU A 147 2.13 10.32 18.79
C LEU A 147 2.99 11.58 18.69
N ALA A 148 2.41 12.75 18.94
CA ALA A 148 3.14 14.01 18.91
C ALA A 148 4.31 14.02 19.90
N ASN A 149 4.09 13.52 21.12
CA ASN A 149 5.14 13.36 22.12
C ASN A 149 6.22 12.35 21.66
N ALA A 150 5.82 11.28 20.97
CA ALA A 150 6.77 10.32 20.42
C ALA A 150 7.65 10.93 19.33
N LEU A 151 7.06 11.68 18.41
CA LEU A 151 7.75 12.30 17.28
C LEU A 151 8.76 13.36 17.70
N ARG A 152 8.47 14.11 18.77
CA ARG A 152 9.37 15.14 19.33
C ARG A 152 10.57 14.56 20.09
N ARG A 153 10.59 13.26 20.39
CA ARG A 153 11.77 12.63 20.99
C ARG A 153 12.92 12.56 19.99
N GLN A 154 14.13 12.81 20.48
CA GLN A 154 15.35 12.82 19.66
C GLN A 154 15.59 11.44 19.02
N GLY A 155 15.81 11.43 17.70
CA GLY A 155 16.10 10.21 16.94
C GLY A 155 15.83 10.36 15.45
N SER A 156 16.39 9.45 14.65
CA SER A 156 16.04 9.32 13.23
C SER A 156 14.74 8.51 13.07
N TRP A 157 13.95 8.90 12.07
CA TRP A 157 12.71 8.24 11.71
C TRP A 157 12.87 7.56 10.36
N SER A 158 12.98 6.23 10.36
CA SER A 158 12.69 5.45 9.16
C SER A 158 11.18 5.26 9.02
N LEU A 159 10.68 5.04 7.81
CA LEU A 159 9.27 4.73 7.59
C LEU A 159 8.82 3.51 8.41
N GLN A 160 9.68 2.49 8.54
CA GLN A 160 9.39 1.32 9.37
C GLN A 160 9.23 1.69 10.84
N ARG A 161 10.20 2.43 11.40
CA ARG A 161 10.13 2.87 12.79
C ARG A 161 8.88 3.71 13.05
N LEU A 162 8.51 4.58 12.10
CA LEU A 162 7.31 5.39 12.19
C LEU A 162 6.04 4.53 12.22
N ARG A 163 5.93 3.53 11.33
CA ARG A 163 4.83 2.54 11.35
C ARG A 163 4.75 1.82 12.68
N ASP A 164 5.86 1.28 13.17
CA ASP A 164 5.91 0.51 14.42
C ASP A 164 5.50 1.37 15.63
N VAL A 165 5.88 2.65 15.66
CA VAL A 165 5.45 3.58 16.71
C VAL A 165 3.95 3.86 16.63
N CYS A 166 3.41 4.13 15.43
CA CYS A 166 1.98 4.35 15.23
C CYS A 166 1.17 3.13 15.66
N ASP A 167 1.56 1.94 15.18
CA ASP A 167 0.88 0.70 15.49
C ASP A 167 0.87 0.38 16.96
N ARG A 168 2.00 0.56 17.65
CA ARG A 168 2.08 0.29 19.08
C ARG A 168 1.20 1.23 19.90
N ILE A 169 1.11 2.51 19.50
CA ILE A 169 0.25 3.48 20.20
C ILE A 169 -1.21 3.14 19.93
N VAL A 170 -1.61 2.96 18.66
CA VAL A 170 -2.98 2.58 18.30
C VAL A 170 -3.38 1.27 18.98
N PHE A 171 -2.53 0.24 18.96
CA PHE A 171 -2.80 -1.06 19.59
C PHE A 171 -3.10 -0.95 21.09
N ARG A 172 -2.48 0.01 21.81
CA ARG A 172 -2.73 0.17 23.25
C ARG A 172 -4.13 0.71 23.54
N HIS A 173 -4.67 1.52 22.63
CA HIS A 173 -5.99 2.16 22.79
C HIS A 173 -7.09 1.34 22.11
N ASP A 174 -6.79 0.74 20.97
CA ASP A 174 -7.71 -0.08 20.19
C ASP A 174 -6.97 -1.22 19.45
N PRO A 175 -6.88 -2.40 20.09
CA PRO A 175 -6.39 -3.60 19.43
C PRO A 175 -7.26 -4.05 18.24
N ALA A 176 -8.55 -3.74 18.22
CA ALA A 176 -9.47 -4.14 17.16
C ALA A 176 -9.20 -3.38 15.87
N ALA A 177 -8.95 -2.07 15.93
CA ALA A 177 -8.54 -1.26 14.78
C ALA A 177 -7.29 -1.82 14.08
N VAL A 178 -6.30 -2.31 14.85
CA VAL A 178 -5.11 -2.94 14.28
C VAL A 178 -5.44 -4.24 13.55
N ARG A 179 -6.34 -5.06 14.12
CA ARG A 179 -6.81 -6.32 13.51
C ARG A 179 -7.64 -6.07 12.25
N GLU A 180 -8.55 -5.12 12.30
CA GLU A 180 -9.40 -4.73 11.16
C GLU A 180 -8.57 -4.23 9.99
N ARG A 181 -7.63 -3.30 10.24
CA ARG A 181 -6.71 -2.84 9.19
C ARG A 181 -5.90 -4.00 8.60
N ARG A 182 -5.44 -4.95 9.42
CA ARG A 182 -4.75 -6.15 8.92
C ARG A 182 -5.67 -6.99 8.03
N LYS A 183 -6.92 -7.19 8.43
CA LYS A 183 -7.93 -7.90 7.63
C LYS A 183 -8.17 -7.21 6.29
N ALA A 184 -8.40 -5.89 6.30
CA ALA A 184 -8.56 -5.10 5.08
C ALA A 184 -7.35 -5.19 4.14
N SER A 185 -6.12 -5.11 4.68
CA SER A 185 -4.90 -5.28 3.87
C SER A 185 -4.75 -6.68 3.25
N VAL A 186 -5.24 -7.71 3.96
CA VAL A 186 -5.27 -9.07 3.42
C VAL A 186 -6.33 -9.18 2.34
N GLU A 187 -7.50 -8.57 2.51
CA GLU A 187 -8.60 -8.58 1.53
C GLU A 187 -8.26 -7.78 0.25
N ASP A 188 -7.53 -6.66 0.37
CA ASP A 188 -7.05 -5.84 -0.76
C ASP A 188 -5.76 -6.38 -1.43
N ARG A 189 -5.37 -7.63 -1.12
CA ARG A 189 -4.25 -8.27 -1.81
C ARG A 189 -4.54 -8.35 -3.32
N ARG A 190 -3.61 -7.88 -4.14
CA ARG A 190 -3.82 -7.76 -5.58
C ARG A 190 -2.51 -7.88 -6.35
N VAL A 191 -2.64 -8.21 -7.62
CA VAL A 191 -1.54 -8.20 -8.60
C VAL A 191 -1.90 -7.17 -9.66
N TRP A 192 -0.95 -6.29 -9.99
CA TRP A 192 -1.14 -5.28 -11.03
C TRP A 192 0.17 -5.04 -11.77
N ALA A 193 0.06 -4.56 -13.00
CA ALA A 193 1.21 -4.19 -13.81
C ALA A 193 1.13 -2.72 -14.21
N GLU A 194 2.27 -2.07 -14.30
CA GLU A 194 2.40 -0.72 -14.82
C GLU A 194 3.52 -0.66 -15.86
N ASN A 195 3.34 0.16 -16.89
CA ASN A 195 4.38 0.37 -17.90
C ASN A 195 5.57 1.09 -17.26
N ALA A 196 6.75 0.52 -17.41
CA ALA A 196 7.99 1.24 -17.25
C ALA A 196 8.38 1.81 -18.63
N GLY A 197 9.17 2.87 -18.67
CA GLY A 197 9.71 3.37 -19.93
C GLY A 197 10.53 2.30 -20.67
N ASP A 198 10.92 2.60 -21.91
CA ASP A 198 11.92 1.83 -22.66
C ASP A 198 11.54 0.36 -22.93
N GLY A 199 10.25 0.07 -23.10
CA GLY A 199 9.75 -1.28 -23.41
C GLY A 199 9.69 -2.24 -22.21
N MET A 200 9.81 -1.70 -21.00
CA MET A 200 9.75 -2.47 -19.76
C MET A 200 8.38 -2.35 -19.10
N ALA A 201 8.07 -3.24 -18.17
CA ALA A 201 6.91 -3.12 -17.28
C ALA A 201 7.29 -3.60 -15.88
N VAL A 202 6.59 -3.09 -14.86
CA VAL A 202 6.74 -3.55 -13.47
C VAL A 202 5.51 -4.35 -13.10
N LEU A 203 5.72 -5.59 -12.66
CA LEU A 203 4.70 -6.42 -12.04
C LEU A 203 4.78 -6.26 -10.53
N HIS A 204 3.70 -5.80 -9.93
CA HIS A 204 3.55 -5.70 -8.48
C HIS A 204 2.61 -6.78 -7.97
N ALA A 205 2.91 -7.32 -6.80
CA ALA A 205 2.04 -8.25 -6.09
C ALA A 205 2.04 -7.91 -4.59
N SER A 206 0.86 -7.66 -4.04
CA SER A 206 0.67 -7.59 -2.59
C SER A 206 0.14 -8.93 -2.08
N MET A 207 0.75 -9.42 -1.01
CA MET A 207 0.41 -10.69 -0.36
C MET A 207 0.70 -10.59 1.14
N THR A 208 0.35 -11.63 1.90
CA THR A 208 0.80 -11.75 3.29
C THR A 208 2.34 -11.81 3.36
N ALA A 209 2.92 -11.31 4.44
CA ALA A 209 4.38 -11.27 4.60
C ALA A 209 5.01 -12.66 4.54
N GLU A 210 4.30 -13.67 5.03
CA GLU A 210 4.65 -15.08 4.96
C GLU A 210 4.73 -15.56 3.50
N ASN A 211 3.71 -15.25 2.69
CA ASN A 211 3.69 -15.65 1.28
C ASN A 211 4.78 -14.93 0.47
N VAL A 212 5.02 -13.64 0.71
CA VAL A 212 6.11 -12.91 0.04
C VAL A 212 7.47 -13.53 0.37
N ARG A 213 7.71 -13.95 1.62
CA ARG A 213 8.98 -14.61 2.00
C ARG A 213 9.15 -15.94 1.28
N VAL A 214 8.11 -16.77 1.22
CA VAL A 214 8.15 -18.05 0.50
C VAL A 214 8.39 -17.83 -0.99
N ALA A 215 7.66 -16.89 -1.61
CA ALA A 215 7.82 -16.56 -3.02
C ALA A 215 9.21 -16.02 -3.34
N ALA A 216 9.71 -15.08 -2.54
CA ALA A 216 11.06 -14.51 -2.71
C ALA A 216 12.14 -15.58 -2.57
N ALA A 217 12.03 -16.47 -1.57
CA ALA A 217 12.96 -17.58 -1.39
C ALA A 217 12.96 -18.54 -2.60
N ARG A 218 11.79 -18.80 -3.19
CA ARG A 218 11.66 -19.63 -4.39
C ARG A 218 12.28 -18.98 -5.63
N VAL A 219 12.09 -17.67 -5.80
CA VAL A 219 12.75 -16.88 -6.85
C VAL A 219 14.27 -16.93 -6.69
N ASP A 220 14.76 -16.77 -5.46
CA ASP A 220 16.19 -16.77 -5.16
C ASP A 220 16.82 -18.14 -5.37
N ALA A 221 16.12 -19.21 -4.97
CA ALA A 221 16.55 -20.57 -5.25
C ALA A 221 16.71 -20.82 -6.75
N LEU A 222 15.71 -20.48 -7.57
CA LEU A 222 15.80 -20.67 -9.02
C LEU A 222 16.86 -19.78 -9.66
N ALA A 223 16.91 -18.49 -9.32
CA ALA A 223 17.88 -17.54 -9.86
C ALA A 223 19.34 -17.90 -9.54
N SER A 224 19.56 -18.60 -8.41
CA SER A 224 20.88 -19.07 -7.98
C SER A 224 21.32 -20.39 -8.62
N SER A 225 20.44 -21.10 -9.33
CA SER A 225 20.74 -22.43 -9.91
C SER A 225 21.61 -22.39 -11.18
N VAL A 226 21.90 -21.19 -11.70
CA VAL A 226 22.81 -20.99 -12.84
C VAL A 226 24.28 -21.18 -12.44
N CYS A 227 25.15 -21.45 -13.41
CA CYS A 227 26.58 -21.53 -13.13
C CYS A 227 27.20 -20.14 -12.85
N GLU A 228 28.42 -20.12 -12.31
CA GLU A 228 29.15 -18.88 -11.99
C GLU A 228 29.48 -18.02 -13.22
N SER A 229 29.44 -18.58 -14.44
CA SER A 229 29.72 -17.85 -15.68
C SER A 229 28.47 -17.36 -16.40
N ASP A 230 27.30 -17.39 -15.76
CA ASP A 230 26.12 -16.70 -16.29
C ASP A 230 26.39 -15.19 -16.36
N PRO A 231 26.24 -14.54 -17.54
CA PRO A 231 26.59 -13.13 -17.72
C PRO A 231 25.58 -12.16 -17.08
N ARG A 232 24.41 -12.65 -16.66
CA ARG A 232 23.35 -11.80 -16.11
C ARG A 232 23.68 -11.35 -14.69
N ARG A 233 23.36 -10.08 -14.40
CA ARG A 233 23.38 -9.57 -13.01
C ARG A 233 22.31 -10.27 -12.17
N GLU A 234 22.50 -10.30 -10.85
CA GLU A 234 21.56 -10.91 -9.90
C GLU A 234 20.11 -10.42 -10.10
N GLY A 235 19.90 -9.12 -10.28
CA GLY A 235 18.57 -8.55 -10.52
C GLY A 235 17.91 -9.09 -11.80
N ALA A 236 18.66 -9.28 -12.89
CA ALA A 236 18.15 -9.83 -14.13
C ALA A 236 17.81 -11.32 -13.97
N ARG A 237 18.67 -12.10 -13.31
CA ARG A 237 18.40 -13.52 -12.99
C ARG A 237 17.12 -13.69 -12.16
N ARG A 238 16.93 -12.85 -11.14
CA ARG A 238 15.70 -12.85 -10.32
C ARG A 238 14.47 -12.50 -11.15
N SER A 239 14.57 -11.50 -12.02
CA SER A 239 13.47 -11.11 -12.93
C SER A 239 13.06 -12.26 -13.86
N ASP A 240 14.03 -12.89 -14.52
CA ASP A 240 13.80 -14.01 -15.44
C ASP A 240 13.24 -15.23 -14.68
N ALA A 241 13.74 -15.49 -13.47
CA ALA A 241 13.24 -16.55 -12.60
C ALA A 241 11.78 -16.32 -12.17
N VAL A 242 11.38 -15.07 -11.90
CA VAL A 242 9.96 -14.71 -11.64
C VAL A 242 9.11 -15.06 -12.86
N PHE A 243 9.56 -14.70 -14.07
CA PHE A 243 8.83 -15.03 -15.30
C PHE A 243 8.65 -16.55 -15.44
N ALA A 244 9.73 -17.32 -15.38
CA ALA A 244 9.71 -18.78 -15.46
C ALA A 244 8.78 -19.43 -14.42
N LEU A 245 8.76 -18.93 -13.18
CA LEU A 245 7.89 -19.44 -12.12
C LEU A 245 6.40 -19.14 -12.36
N LEU A 246 6.08 -18.01 -13.01
CA LEU A 246 4.70 -17.59 -13.26
C LEU A 246 4.15 -18.17 -14.57
N SER A 247 4.96 -18.28 -15.61
CA SER A 247 4.56 -18.84 -16.92
C SER A 247 4.69 -20.35 -16.98
N GLY A 248 5.51 -20.95 -16.11
CA GLY A 248 5.87 -22.37 -16.18
C GLY A 248 6.96 -22.67 -17.23
N GLU A 249 7.51 -21.64 -17.89
CA GLU A 249 8.59 -21.77 -18.86
C GLU A 249 9.90 -22.23 -18.24
N LEU A 250 10.75 -22.88 -19.04
CA LEU A 250 12.06 -23.30 -18.57
C LEU A 250 12.93 -22.08 -18.23
N PHE A 251 13.66 -22.19 -17.12
CA PHE A 251 14.71 -21.25 -16.76
C PHE A 251 16.05 -21.84 -17.19
N GLU A 252 16.83 -21.10 -17.96
CA GLU A 252 18.09 -21.58 -18.53
C GLU A 252 19.26 -20.69 -18.12
N CYS A 253 20.44 -21.27 -18.05
CA CYS A 253 21.68 -20.53 -17.90
C CYS A 253 22.07 -19.91 -19.25
N GLN A 254 22.49 -18.65 -19.25
CA GLN A 254 22.91 -17.93 -20.46
C GLN A 254 24.43 -17.87 -20.63
N CYS A 255 25.18 -18.81 -20.04
CA CYS A 255 26.62 -18.89 -20.24
C CYS A 255 26.96 -19.44 -21.64
N ASP A 256 28.12 -19.07 -22.17
CA ASP A 256 28.57 -19.52 -23.50
C ASP A 256 29.07 -20.99 -23.54
N ARG A 257 28.83 -21.78 -22.49
CA ARG A 257 29.31 -23.17 -22.38
C ARG A 257 28.39 -24.22 -23.02
N GLY A 258 27.16 -23.87 -23.37
CA GLY A 258 26.21 -24.81 -24.00
C GLY A 258 26.02 -26.09 -23.18
N ASP A 259 26.16 -27.25 -23.82
CA ASP A 259 26.01 -28.57 -23.18
C ASP A 259 27.09 -28.87 -22.11
N ASP A 260 28.21 -28.13 -22.11
CA ASP A 260 29.26 -28.24 -21.09
C ASP A 260 28.96 -27.38 -19.83
N CYS A 261 27.75 -26.84 -19.72
CA CYS A 261 27.31 -26.09 -18.54
C CYS A 261 27.07 -27.03 -17.34
N ASP A 262 27.65 -26.69 -16.20
CA ASP A 262 27.53 -27.41 -14.94
C ASP A 262 26.31 -26.97 -14.09
N ALA A 263 25.50 -26.04 -14.60
CA ALA A 263 24.29 -25.58 -13.93
C ALA A 263 23.28 -26.72 -13.78
N THR A 264 22.81 -26.96 -12.56
CA THR A 264 21.73 -27.91 -12.28
C THR A 264 20.45 -27.12 -12.01
N ILE A 265 19.69 -26.85 -13.06
CA ILE A 265 18.49 -26.03 -12.98
C ILE A 265 17.25 -26.92 -12.86
N PRO A 266 16.54 -26.89 -11.72
CA PRO A 266 15.29 -27.64 -11.59
C PRO A 266 14.18 -27.01 -12.46
N ALA A 267 13.25 -27.84 -12.92
CA ALA A 267 12.03 -27.33 -13.56
C ALA A 267 11.28 -26.39 -12.58
N PRO A 268 10.63 -25.30 -13.05
CA PRO A 268 9.97 -24.32 -12.17
C PRO A 268 9.03 -24.96 -11.14
N ALA A 269 8.23 -25.96 -11.56
CA ALA A 269 7.31 -26.70 -10.69
C ALA A 269 8.01 -27.48 -9.56
N MET A 270 9.27 -27.85 -9.74
CA MET A 270 10.09 -28.61 -8.79
C MET A 270 10.93 -27.72 -7.88
N VAL A 271 10.98 -26.40 -8.12
CA VAL A 271 11.70 -25.47 -7.24
C VAL A 271 11.00 -25.44 -5.89
N GLN A 272 11.58 -26.13 -4.92
CA GLN A 272 11.18 -25.98 -3.52
C GLN A 272 11.74 -24.66 -3.00
N ALA A 273 10.92 -23.87 -2.30
CA ALA A 273 11.46 -22.82 -1.47
C ALA A 273 12.37 -23.51 -0.45
N ALA A 274 13.68 -23.26 -0.50
CA ALA A 274 14.60 -23.75 0.53
C ALA A 274 13.96 -23.45 1.89
N GLU A 275 13.77 -24.49 2.72
CA GLU A 275 12.96 -24.49 3.96
C GLU A 275 12.72 -23.08 4.50
N ALA A 276 11.67 -22.41 4.02
CA ALA A 276 11.47 -21.01 4.34
C ALA A 276 10.98 -20.95 5.79
N GLN A 277 11.92 -20.88 6.73
CA GLN A 277 11.61 -20.88 8.15
C GLN A 277 11.03 -19.51 8.53
N VAL A 278 9.71 -19.44 8.64
CA VAL A 278 9.04 -18.27 9.19
C VAL A 278 9.02 -18.38 10.71
N ILE A 279 9.86 -17.60 11.39
CA ILE A 279 9.85 -17.48 12.86
C ILE A 279 8.94 -16.30 13.24
N ILE A 280 7.85 -16.59 13.94
CA ILE A 280 6.96 -15.58 14.50
C ILE A 280 7.28 -15.45 16.00
N HIS A 281 7.86 -14.32 16.39
CA HIS A 281 8.02 -13.98 17.80
C HIS A 281 6.73 -13.35 18.32
N VAL A 282 5.95 -14.12 19.08
CA VAL A 282 4.77 -13.61 19.79
C VAL A 282 5.21 -13.17 21.18
N ILE A 283 5.05 -11.87 21.48
CA ILE A 283 5.23 -11.33 22.82
C ILE A 283 3.84 -11.09 23.37
N THR A 284 3.48 -11.82 24.42
CA THR A 284 2.18 -11.72 25.08
C THR A 284 2.36 -11.82 26.59
N GLU A 285 1.46 -11.21 27.35
CA GLU A 285 1.46 -11.33 28.81
C GLU A 285 0.98 -12.74 29.18
N ALA A 286 1.48 -13.32 30.29
CA ALA A 286 1.13 -14.69 30.69
C ALA A 286 -0.40 -14.87 30.83
N ALA A 287 -1.10 -13.83 31.32
CA ALA A 287 -2.55 -13.83 31.45
C ALA A 287 -3.29 -14.02 30.12
N THR A 288 -2.75 -13.55 29.00
CA THR A 288 -3.34 -13.71 27.67
C THR A 288 -3.23 -15.16 27.14
N LEU A 289 -2.37 -15.98 27.73
CA LEU A 289 -2.31 -17.42 27.44
C LEU A 289 -3.33 -18.22 28.27
N ASP A 290 -3.79 -17.67 29.39
CA ASP A 290 -4.64 -18.32 30.38
C ASP A 290 -6.11 -17.86 30.29
N GLU A 291 -6.41 -16.84 29.49
CA GLU A 291 -7.79 -16.44 29.19
C GLU A 291 -8.46 -17.51 28.30
N PRO A 292 -9.62 -18.06 28.69
CA PRO A 292 -10.38 -18.94 27.81
C PRO A 292 -10.74 -18.16 26.54
N GLU A 293 -10.59 -18.80 25.38
CA GLU A 293 -10.98 -18.25 24.09
C GLU A 293 -12.33 -17.51 24.22
N PRO A 294 -12.43 -16.23 23.79
CA PRO A 294 -13.75 -15.68 23.54
C PRO A 294 -14.39 -16.63 22.52
N GLU A 295 -15.49 -17.25 22.91
CA GLU A 295 -16.27 -18.22 22.15
C GLU A 295 -16.15 -17.90 20.66
N ALA A 296 -15.36 -18.71 19.95
CA ALA A 296 -15.36 -18.66 18.50
C ALA A 296 -16.81 -18.88 18.12
N ALA A 297 -17.46 -17.85 17.56
CA ALA A 297 -18.79 -17.99 16.99
C ALA A 297 -18.70 -19.21 16.06
N GLU A 298 -19.37 -20.29 16.44
CA GLU A 298 -19.29 -21.54 15.73
C GLU A 298 -19.64 -21.29 14.26
N PRO A 299 -18.85 -21.80 13.29
CA PRO A 299 -19.35 -21.86 11.93
C PRO A 299 -20.57 -22.77 11.97
N SER A 300 -21.76 -22.19 11.83
CA SER A 300 -23.01 -22.92 11.68
C SER A 300 -22.80 -24.07 10.70
N ALA A 301 -22.86 -25.29 11.22
CA ALA A 301 -22.78 -26.51 10.45
C ALA A 301 -23.87 -26.48 9.36
N VAL A 302 -23.44 -26.36 8.10
CA VAL A 302 -24.22 -26.87 6.98
C VAL A 302 -23.85 -28.35 6.93
N GLU A 303 -24.82 -29.22 7.23
CA GLU A 303 -24.62 -30.66 7.22
C GLU A 303 -24.10 -31.11 5.85
N ALA A 304 -22.85 -31.60 5.83
CA ALA A 304 -22.36 -32.44 4.76
C ALA A 304 -22.60 -33.88 5.19
N ASP A 305 -23.59 -34.52 4.57
CA ASP A 305 -23.71 -35.97 4.59
C ASP A 305 -22.45 -36.61 3.99
N SER A 306 -22.02 -37.67 4.66
CA SER A 306 -20.86 -38.55 4.44
C SER A 306 -20.66 -38.96 2.97
N GLU A 307 -19.44 -39.18 2.49
CA GLU A 307 -18.67 -40.40 2.80
C GLU A 307 -17.15 -40.22 2.69
N ALA A 308 -16.48 -40.86 3.63
CA ALA A 308 -15.03 -40.98 3.76
C ALA A 308 -14.44 -41.97 2.74
N ALA A 309 -13.20 -41.72 2.32
CA ALA A 309 -12.10 -42.69 2.47
C ALA A 309 -10.75 -42.07 2.09
N ALA A 310 -9.79 -42.28 2.99
CA ALA A 310 -8.38 -41.97 2.83
C ALA A 310 -7.71 -42.77 1.70
N SER A 311 -6.65 -42.21 1.10
CA SER A 311 -5.40 -42.90 0.70
C SER A 311 -4.56 -41.92 -0.10
N ALA A 312 -3.43 -41.46 0.43
CA ALA A 312 -2.08 -41.98 0.15
C ALA A 312 -1.62 -41.79 -1.32
N ALA A 313 -0.42 -41.23 -1.42
CA ALA A 313 0.35 -40.96 -2.63
C ALA A 313 0.25 -42.08 -3.68
N THR A 314 0.02 -41.72 -4.94
CA THR A 314 0.64 -42.34 -6.12
C THR A 314 0.54 -41.37 -7.31
N VAL A 315 1.69 -41.05 -7.90
CA VAL A 315 1.82 -40.39 -9.21
C VAL A 315 1.33 -41.33 -10.31
N PRO A 316 0.57 -40.86 -11.31
CA PRO A 316 0.51 -41.56 -12.58
C PRO A 316 1.14 -40.75 -13.72
N THR A 317 2.05 -41.46 -14.37
CA THR A 317 2.66 -41.27 -15.68
C THR A 317 1.64 -40.97 -16.79
N ALA A 318 2.10 -40.20 -17.78
CA ALA A 318 1.42 -39.84 -19.02
C ALA A 318 0.88 -41.03 -19.84
N THR A 319 -0.20 -40.77 -20.59
CA THR A 319 -0.49 -41.44 -21.86
C THR A 319 -1.15 -40.42 -22.79
N GLU A 320 -0.58 -40.26 -23.99
CA GLU A 320 -1.12 -39.48 -25.12
C GLU A 320 -2.47 -40.07 -25.60
N VAL A 321 -3.32 -39.28 -26.28
CA VAL A 321 -3.70 -39.43 -27.71
C VAL A 321 -4.74 -38.34 -28.12
N ASP A 322 -4.41 -37.66 -29.23
CA ASP A 322 -5.18 -36.96 -30.30
C ASP A 322 -6.21 -35.82 -30.07
N ASP A 323 -5.83 -34.67 -30.63
CA ASP A 323 -6.48 -33.91 -31.71
C ASP A 323 -8.02 -33.80 -31.80
N ALA A 324 -8.54 -32.61 -31.49
CA ALA A 324 -9.50 -31.90 -32.35
C ALA A 324 -9.61 -30.41 -31.96
N GLU A 325 -9.22 -29.54 -32.89
CA GLU A 325 -9.42 -28.09 -32.88
C GLU A 325 -10.81 -27.72 -33.48
N PRO A 326 -11.26 -26.43 -33.50
CA PRO A 326 -12.48 -25.97 -32.84
C PRO A 326 -13.62 -25.63 -33.81
N THR A 327 -14.85 -25.49 -33.29
CA THR A 327 -15.97 -24.89 -34.05
C THR A 327 -16.47 -23.60 -33.41
N LEU A 328 -16.26 -22.52 -34.15
CA LEU A 328 -16.90 -21.21 -34.05
C LEU A 328 -18.41 -21.32 -34.32
N VAL A 329 -19.22 -20.62 -33.53
CA VAL A 329 -20.55 -20.16 -33.97
C VAL A 329 -20.72 -18.70 -33.56
N GLU A 330 -20.75 -17.83 -34.56
CA GLU A 330 -21.16 -16.43 -34.45
C GLU A 330 -22.71 -16.33 -34.47
N GLY A 331 -23.23 -15.45 -33.61
CA GLY A 331 -24.31 -14.50 -33.92
C GLY A 331 -25.76 -14.98 -34.07
N SER A 332 -26.64 -14.53 -33.18
CA SER A 332 -27.91 -13.92 -33.60
C SER A 332 -28.50 -13.00 -32.53
N ASP A 333 -28.74 -11.75 -32.92
CA ASP A 333 -29.62 -10.77 -32.27
C ASP A 333 -31.07 -11.27 -32.22
N ALA A 334 -31.75 -11.06 -31.08
CA ALA A 334 -33.18 -10.75 -31.03
C ALA A 334 -33.51 -10.12 -29.67
N GLY A 335 -33.85 -8.84 -29.68
CA GLY A 335 -34.35 -8.12 -28.52
C GLY A 335 -35.77 -8.55 -28.12
N SER A 336 -36.05 -8.47 -26.82
CA SER A 336 -37.40 -8.20 -26.30
C SER A 336 -37.29 -7.51 -24.94
N ALA A 337 -38.22 -6.60 -24.70
CA ALA A 337 -38.22 -5.61 -23.64
C ALA A 337 -38.87 -6.11 -22.33
N LEU A 338 -38.29 -5.63 -21.23
CA LEU A 338 -38.91 -5.12 -19.99
C LEU A 338 -39.94 -5.97 -19.24
N GLU A 339 -39.52 -6.49 -18.08
CA GLU A 339 -40.30 -6.51 -16.83
C GLU A 339 -39.36 -6.14 -15.67
N ASP A 340 -39.68 -5.06 -14.94
CA ASP A 340 -38.95 -4.57 -13.75
C ASP A 340 -39.23 -5.46 -12.53
N PRO A 341 -38.21 -5.92 -11.77
CA PRO A 341 -38.42 -6.47 -10.44
C PRO A 341 -38.42 -5.37 -9.35
N GLU A 342 -39.33 -5.51 -8.39
CA GLU A 342 -39.53 -4.65 -7.20
C GLU A 342 -38.25 -4.39 -6.38
N PRO A 343 -38.18 -3.23 -5.67
CA PRO A 343 -36.98 -2.80 -4.97
C PRO A 343 -36.70 -3.65 -3.72
N ALA A 344 -35.51 -4.26 -3.68
CA ALA A 344 -34.95 -4.85 -2.47
C ALA A 344 -34.52 -3.75 -1.49
N GLU A 345 -34.73 -4.00 -0.19
CA GLU A 345 -34.41 -3.13 0.94
C GLU A 345 -32.91 -2.74 0.98
N PRO A 346 -32.56 -1.55 1.53
CA PRO A 346 -31.22 -1.00 1.42
C PRO A 346 -30.22 -1.80 2.24
N VAL A 347 -29.23 -2.39 1.55
CA VAL A 347 -28.03 -2.96 2.17
C VAL A 347 -27.08 -1.79 2.49
N GLU A 348 -26.78 -1.62 3.78
CA GLU A 348 -25.85 -0.62 4.29
C GLU A 348 -24.42 -0.95 3.80
N LEU A 349 -23.98 -0.26 2.74
CA LEU A 349 -22.64 -0.36 2.18
C LEU A 349 -21.68 0.53 2.98
N VAL A 350 -21.03 -0.06 3.99
CA VAL A 350 -19.87 0.56 4.64
C VAL A 350 -18.69 0.52 3.66
N LYS A 351 -18.45 1.63 2.96
CA LYS A 351 -17.27 1.80 2.10
C LYS A 351 -16.07 2.14 2.97
N ILE A 352 -15.20 1.16 3.21
CA ILE A 352 -13.83 1.40 3.69
C ILE A 352 -13.00 1.75 2.46
N PHE A 353 -12.60 3.02 2.34
CA PHE A 353 -11.65 3.47 1.33
C PHE A 353 -10.22 3.20 1.82
N VAL A 354 -9.44 2.47 1.01
CA VAL A 354 -7.99 2.19 1.21
C VAL A 354 -7.15 3.33 0.67
#